data_AF-A0A3M1VNJ0-F1
#
_entry.id   AF-A0A3M1VNJ0-F1
#
_cell.length_a   1.000
_cell.length_b   1.000
_cell.length_c   1.000
_cell.angle_alpha   90.00
_cell.angle_beta   90.00
_cell.angle_gamma   90.00
#
_symmetry.space_group_name_H-M   'P 1'
#
loop_
_entity.id
_entity.type
_entity.pdbx_description
1 polymer ?
#
loop_
_entity_poly.entity_id
_entity_poly.type
_entity_poly.pdbx_seq_one_letter_code
_entity_poly.pdbx_strand_id
1 'polypeptide(L)'
;MKFWSNSEIPAVSQNVPEKRLLAAVLQRAITDYVSGEGEMREGAREWLMSDEVTDAPLTFSFICEALDLEPRSLRQAIEVQARANIAAIEKEAAVH
;
A
#
# COMPACT_ATOMS: atom_id res chain seq x y z
N MET A 1 13.88 -26.73 -34.28
CA MET A 1 13.24 -26.08 -33.11
C MET A 1 14.25 -25.10 -32.52
N LYS A 2 14.00 -23.79 -32.63
CA LYS A 2 14.90 -22.77 -32.07
C LYS A 2 14.51 -22.55 -30.62
N PHE A 3 15.34 -23.04 -29.71
CA PHE A 3 15.30 -22.68 -28.29
C PHE A 3 15.67 -21.20 -28.17
N TRP A 4 14.75 -20.38 -27.66
CA TRP A 4 15.07 -19.03 -27.21
C TRP A 4 15.68 -19.14 -25.83
N SER A 5 17.01 -19.22 -25.75
CA SER A 5 17.75 -19.07 -24.49
C SER A 5 17.73 -17.60 -24.09
N ASN A 6 16.99 -17.27 -23.03
CA ASN A 6 17.08 -15.97 -22.33
C ASN A 6 18.37 -15.85 -21.49
N SER A 7 19.51 -16.33 -22.00
CA SER A 7 20.76 -16.43 -21.20
C SER A 7 21.60 -15.15 -21.15
N GLU A 8 21.18 -14.05 -21.77
CA GLU A 8 22.00 -12.84 -21.85
C GLU A 8 21.26 -11.56 -21.45
N ILE A 9 20.39 -11.63 -20.45
CA ILE A 9 19.99 -10.42 -19.73
C ILE A 9 20.99 -10.26 -18.58
N PRO A 10 21.87 -9.24 -18.59
CA PRO A 10 22.68 -8.93 -17.42
C PRO A 10 21.72 -8.75 -16.25
N ALA A 11 21.96 -9.45 -15.14
CA ALA A 11 21.15 -9.32 -13.94
C ALA A 11 21.28 -7.89 -13.41
N VAL A 12 20.43 -6.99 -13.90
CA VAL A 12 20.17 -5.71 -13.26
C VAL A 12 19.49 -6.06 -11.96
N SER A 13 20.31 -6.15 -10.92
CA SER A 13 19.89 -6.33 -9.55
C SER A 13 18.70 -5.41 -9.23
N GLN A 14 17.66 -5.99 -8.63
CA GLN A 14 16.61 -5.31 -7.84
C GLN A 14 15.24 -4.94 -8.48
N ASN A 15 14.76 -5.61 -9.53
CA ASN A 15 13.35 -5.48 -9.93
C ASN A 15 12.62 -6.82 -9.89
N VAL A 16 12.14 -7.21 -8.71
CA VAL A 16 11.27 -8.38 -8.50
C VAL A 16 9.83 -7.96 -8.80
N PRO A 17 9.20 -8.41 -9.91
CA PRO A 17 7.85 -8.00 -10.31
C PRO A 17 6.81 -8.15 -9.20
N GLU A 18 6.95 -9.19 -8.38
CA GLU A 18 6.10 -9.48 -7.23
C GLU A 18 6.17 -8.32 -6.22
N LYS A 19 7.36 -7.85 -5.85
CA LYS A 19 7.52 -6.72 -4.92
C LYS A 19 6.88 -5.44 -5.47
N ARG A 20 6.92 -5.22 -6.79
CA ARG A 20 6.25 -4.07 -7.43
C ARG A 20 4.74 -4.17 -7.31
N LEU A 21 4.18 -5.37 -7.48
CA LEU A 21 2.75 -5.61 -7.27
C LEU A 21 2.36 -5.33 -5.81
N LEU A 22 3.10 -5.87 -4.85
CA LEU A 22 2.81 -5.66 -3.43
C LEU A 22 2.87 -4.18 -3.04
N ALA A 23 3.88 -3.45 -3.52
CA ALA A 23 4.00 -2.01 -3.31
C ALA A 23 2.83 -1.24 -3.96
N ALA A 24 2.39 -1.63 -5.15
CA ALA A 24 1.24 -1.00 -5.82
C ALA A 24 -0.07 -1.24 -5.06
N VAL A 25 -0.30 -2.45 -4.54
CA VAL A 25 -1.47 -2.79 -3.71
C VAL A 25 -1.46 -1.94 -2.43
N LEU A 26 -0.32 -1.88 -1.74
CA LEU A 26 -0.18 -1.06 -0.54
C LEU A 26 -0.39 0.43 -0.82
N GLN A 27 0.24 0.95 -1.88
CA GLN A 27 0.10 2.35 -2.27
C GLN A 27 -1.37 2.69 -2.59
N ARG A 28 -2.09 1.79 -3.26
CA ARG A 28 -3.51 1.98 -3.55
C ARG A 28 -4.34 2.06 -2.27
N ALA A 29 -4.17 1.11 -1.35
CA ALA A 29 -4.87 1.11 -0.07
C ALA A 29 -4.58 2.38 0.77
N ILE A 30 -3.32 2.82 0.82
CA ILE A 30 -2.94 4.06 1.51
C ILE A 30 -3.61 5.27 0.85
N THR A 31 -3.62 5.35 -0.48
CA THR A 31 -4.24 6.45 -1.22
C THR A 31 -5.75 6.50 -0.96
N ASP A 32 -6.41 5.35 -1.03
CA ASP A 32 -7.85 5.22 -0.79
C ASP A 32 -8.21 5.57 0.66
N TYR A 33 -7.34 5.27 1.62
CA TYR A 33 -7.56 5.64 3.02
C TYR A 33 -7.28 7.13 3.33
N VAL A 34 -6.20 7.69 2.77
CA VAL A 34 -5.78 9.07 3.06
C VAL A 34 -6.66 10.08 2.33
N SER A 35 -6.99 9.81 1.07
CA SER A 35 -7.65 10.77 0.16
C SER A 35 -9.02 10.30 -0.33
N GLY A 36 -9.40 9.05 -0.08
CA GLY A 36 -10.72 8.56 -0.45
C GLY A 36 -11.83 9.06 0.48
N GLU A 37 -13.06 8.80 0.06
CA GLU A 37 -14.28 9.20 0.75
C GLU A 37 -15.24 8.00 0.92
N GLY A 38 -16.15 8.10 1.88
CA GLY A 38 -17.22 7.12 2.10
C GLY A 38 -16.72 5.67 2.21
N GLU A 39 -17.37 4.78 1.46
CA GLU A 39 -17.10 3.33 1.47
C GLU A 39 -15.68 3.00 1.02
N MET A 40 -15.09 3.77 0.10
CA MET A 40 -13.73 3.52 -0.38
C MET A 40 -12.71 3.70 0.74
N ARG A 41 -12.84 4.79 1.49
CA ARG A 41 -11.99 5.05 2.65
C ARG A 41 -12.18 4.01 3.73
N GLU A 42 -13.43 3.63 4.00
CA GLU A 42 -13.72 2.66 5.06
C GLU A 42 -13.20 1.26 4.71
N GLY A 43 -13.38 0.77 3.48
CA GLY A 43 -12.82 -0.49 3.05
C GLY A 43 -11.27 -0.50 3.10
N ALA A 44 -10.64 0.61 2.72
CA ALA A 44 -9.19 0.78 2.86
C ALA A 44 -8.75 0.81 4.33
N ARG A 45 -9.52 1.44 5.22
CA ARG A 45 -9.29 1.45 6.67
C ARG A 45 -9.34 0.04 7.24
N GLU A 46 -10.40 -0.71 6.92
CA GLU A 46 -10.57 -2.09 7.37
C GLU A 46 -9.39 -2.96 6.93
N TRP A 47 -8.99 -2.88 5.65
CA TRP A 47 -7.85 -3.66 5.17
C TRP A 47 -6.51 -3.25 5.80
N LEU A 48 -6.26 -1.94 5.96
CA LEU A 48 -5.00 -1.43 6.53
C LEU A 48 -4.88 -1.69 8.02
N MET A 49 -5.98 -1.56 8.77
CA MET A 49 -5.98 -1.50 10.24
C MET A 49 -6.54 -2.76 10.91
N SER A 50 -7.05 -3.73 10.14
CA SER A 50 -7.50 -5.00 10.70
C SER A 50 -6.31 -5.85 11.16
N ASP A 51 -6.46 -6.44 12.35
CA ASP A 51 -5.57 -7.49 12.87
C ASP A 51 -6.18 -8.89 12.66
N GLU A 52 -7.28 -8.97 11.91
CA GLU A 52 -7.95 -10.24 11.62
C GLU A 52 -7.07 -11.12 10.74
N VAL A 53 -6.83 -12.34 11.21
CA VAL A 53 -6.16 -13.37 10.42
C VAL A 53 -7.16 -13.88 9.40
N THR A 54 -6.91 -13.58 8.13
CA THR A 54 -7.71 -14.03 7.00
C THR A 54 -6.89 -14.94 6.10
N ASP A 55 -7.56 -15.85 5.38
CA ASP A 55 -6.93 -16.70 4.37
C ASP A 55 -6.68 -15.95 3.03
N ALA A 56 -6.80 -14.62 3.03
CA ALA A 56 -6.62 -13.82 1.83
C ALA A 56 -5.13 -13.76 1.43
N PRO A 57 -4.78 -13.91 0.14
CA PRO A 57 -3.39 -14.03 -0.31
C PRO A 57 -2.57 -12.72 -0.26
N LEU A 58 -3.17 -11.59 0.11
CA LEU A 58 -2.53 -10.27 0.12
C LEU A 58 -3.00 -9.44 1.33
N THR A 59 -2.75 -9.95 2.54
CA THR A 59 -3.00 -9.18 3.77
C THR A 59 -1.98 -8.06 3.94
N PHE A 60 -2.34 -7.03 4.69
CA PHE A 60 -1.43 -5.95 5.05
C PHE A 60 -0.13 -6.47 5.70
N SER A 61 -0.25 -7.41 6.65
CA SER A 61 0.89 -8.00 7.34
C SER A 61 1.81 -8.77 6.38
N PHE A 62 1.24 -9.57 5.47
CA PHE A 62 2.02 -10.28 4.46
C PHE A 62 2.79 -9.32 3.56
N ILE A 63 2.14 -8.23 3.13
CA ILE A 63 2.81 -7.22 2.29
C ILE A 63 3.92 -6.51 3.06
N CYS A 64 3.70 -6.16 4.32
CA CYS A 64 4.73 -5.54 5.14
C CYS A 64 5.95 -6.46 5.31
N GLU A 65 5.74 -7.74 5.59
CA GLU A 65 6.82 -8.73 5.68
C GLU A 65 7.59 -8.87 4.36
N ALA A 66 6.88 -9.04 3.24
CA ALA A 66 7.51 -9.20 1.93
C ALA A 66 8.29 -7.96 1.45
N LEU A 67 7.91 -6.77 1.93
CA LEU A 67 8.55 -5.49 1.64
C LEU A 67 9.53 -5.02 2.72
N ASP A 68 9.74 -5.79 3.79
CA ASP A 68 10.61 -5.45 4.94
C ASP A 68 10.19 -4.12 5.62
N LEU A 69 8.88 -3.96 5.84
CA LEU A 69 8.26 -2.82 6.51
C LEU A 69 7.76 -3.22 7.90
N GLU A 70 7.92 -2.34 8.89
CA GLU A 70 7.36 -2.56 10.22
C GLU A 70 5.87 -2.15 10.27
N PRO A 71 4.93 -3.10 10.49
CA PRO A 71 3.50 -2.83 10.35
C PRO A 71 2.97 -1.73 11.27
N ARG A 72 3.41 -1.68 12.53
CA ARG A 72 2.86 -0.74 13.54
C ARG A 72 3.25 0.69 13.22
N SER A 73 4.52 0.92 12.92
CA SER A 73 5.09 2.22 12.55
C SER A 73 4.47 2.71 11.24
N LEU A 74 4.26 1.81 10.28
CA LEU A 74 3.60 2.15 9.02
C LEU A 74 2.14 2.60 9.25
N ARG A 75 1.37 1.86 10.04
CA ARG A 75 -0.01 2.25 10.41
C ARG A 75 -0.04 3.61 11.08
N GLN A 76 0.84 3.84 12.05
CA GLN A 76 0.95 5.13 12.74
C GLN A 76 1.25 6.28 11.77
N ALA A 77 2.18 6.08 10.84
CA ALA A 77 2.50 7.08 9.82
C ALA A 77 1.32 7.37 8.90
N ILE A 78 0.59 6.33 8.47
CA ILE A 78 -0.61 6.47 7.63
C ILE A 78 -1.72 7.24 8.37
N GLU A 79 -1.96 6.96 9.66
CA GLU A 79 -2.95 7.68 10.47
C GLU A 79 -2.59 9.16 10.64
N VAL A 80 -1.31 9.46 10.90
CA VAL A 80 -0.82 10.84 10.98
C VAL A 80 -1.07 11.57 9.66
N GLN A 81 -0.74 10.93 8.53
CA GLN A 81 -0.95 11.50 7.20
C GLN A 81 -2.44 11.71 6.88
N ALA A 82 -3.31 10.75 7.21
CA ALA A 82 -4.74 10.86 6.97
C ALA A 82 -5.38 12.01 7.77
N ARG A 83 -4.97 12.20 9.03
CA ARG A 83 -5.43 13.35 9.85
C ARG A 83 -4.95 14.68 9.29
N ALA A 84 -3.68 14.74 8.88
CA ALA A 84 -3.13 15.95 8.26
C ALA A 84 -3.88 16.31 6.96
N ASN A 85 -4.25 15.31 6.15
CA ASN A 85 -4.99 15.52 4.92
C ASN A 85 -6.40 16.08 5.19
N ILE A 86 -7.13 15.53 6.17
CA ILE A 86 -8.44 16.07 6.59
C ILE A 86 -8.31 17.54 7.02
N ALA A 87 -7.35 17.84 7.90
CA ALA A 87 -7.15 19.21 8.38
C ALA A 87 -6.79 20.20 7.27
N ALA A 88 -6.06 19.74 6.24
CA ALA A 88 -5.76 20.56 5.07
C ALA A 88 -7.03 20.88 4.25
N ILE A 89 -7.87 19.86 3.99
CA ILE A 89 -9.14 20.02 3.26
C ILE A 89 -10.09 20.97 4.00
N GLU A 90 -10.23 20.82 5.32
CA GLU A 90 -11.08 21.70 6.15
C GLU A 90 -10.59 23.14 6.13
N LYS A 91 -9.27 23.34 6.19
CA LYS A 91 -8.66 24.67 6.11
C LYS A 91 -8.91 25.33 4.75
N GLU A 92 -8.81 24.58 3.65
CA GLU A 92 -9.12 25.08 2.31
C GLU A 92 -10.60 25.45 2.19
N ALA A 93 -11.51 24.63 2.72
CA ALA A 93 -12.95 24.90 2.72
C ALA A 93 -13.33 26.15 3.54
N ALA A 94 -12.59 26.46 4.61
CA ALA A 94 -12.84 27.64 5.45
C ALA A 94 -12.35 28.98 4.85
N VAL A 95 -11.55 28.93 3.77
CA VAL A 95 -10.99 30.10 3.08
C VAL A 95 -11.88 30.56 1.91
N HIS A 96 -12.85 29.74 1.49
CA HIS A 96 -13.79 30.01 0.40
C HIS A 96 -15.21 30.28 0.92
#